data_AF-A0AAP0Q4K7-F1
#
_entry.id   AF-A0AAP0Q4K7-F1
#
_cell.length_a   1.000
_cell.length_b   1.000
_cell.length_c   1.000
_cell.angle_alpha   90.00
_cell.angle_beta   90.00
_cell.angle_gamma   90.00
#
_symmetry.space_group_name_H-M   'P 1'
#
loop_
_entity.id
_entity.type
_entity.pdbx_description
1 polymer ?
#
loop_
_entity_poly.entity_id
_entity_poly.type
_entity_poly.pdbx_seq_one_letter_code
_entity_poly.pdbx_strand_id
1 'polypeptide(L)'
;MSKGGKRKLQIQGRWRGVDPVVLFQDEATISSIRAFYGISESFPFEGQLVARNDDAQRVKRIYYISKSVQNVLKLNLQVGQQLKITSIGLKTFERQTSKEGTSTKCGYRISSEGLPLLLPYITKQILYASLADFKHLLQYRTIKFADFVDSKFGEKASELMEGCCVIVLNHGARDSPLPVDASTVAIGCWKGKTNVSAMVSPTDSQELLERLCVHLEKKGNSSAQENNHCDSKADAEEAVATS
;
A
#
# COMPACT_ATOMS: atom_id res chain seq x y z
N MET A 1 -46.55 -20.26 28.59
CA MET A 1 -45.37 -19.55 28.05
C MET A 1 -44.13 -20.44 28.25
N SER A 2 -42.98 -20.27 27.61
CA SER A 2 -42.52 -19.24 26.65
C SER A 2 -41.95 -19.85 25.37
N LYS A 3 -41.57 -19.02 24.38
CA LYS A 3 -41.21 -19.45 23.02
C LYS A 3 -39.74 -19.84 22.90
N GLY A 4 -39.46 -21.05 22.42
CA GLY A 4 -38.12 -21.44 21.97
C GLY A 4 -37.71 -20.61 20.75
N GLY A 5 -36.75 -19.71 20.93
CA GLY A 5 -36.32 -18.78 19.89
C GLY A 5 -35.59 -19.49 18.75
N LYS A 6 -36.28 -19.72 17.62
CA LYS A 6 -35.64 -20.14 16.37
C LYS A 6 -34.58 -19.09 15.99
N ARG A 7 -33.29 -19.43 16.18
CA ARG A 7 -32.18 -18.64 15.64
C ARG A 7 -32.46 -18.42 14.15
N LYS A 8 -32.53 -17.16 13.70
CA LYS A 8 -32.67 -16.87 12.27
C LYS A 8 -31.50 -17.54 11.57
N LEU A 9 -31.79 -18.48 10.67
CA LEU A 9 -30.78 -18.97 9.73
C LEU A 9 -30.25 -17.74 9.01
N GLN A 10 -28.95 -17.48 9.17
CA GLN A 10 -28.29 -16.44 8.39
C GLN A 10 -28.48 -16.81 6.93
N ILE A 11 -29.21 -15.97 6.20
CA ILE A 11 -29.51 -16.21 4.79
C ILE A 11 -28.17 -16.20 4.07
N GLN A 12 -27.68 -17.39 3.72
CA GLN A 12 -26.58 -17.54 2.78
C GLN A 12 -27.01 -16.83 1.49
N GLY A 13 -26.07 -16.16 0.83
CA GLY A 13 -26.36 -15.54 -0.45
C GLY A 13 -26.81 -16.57 -1.49
N ARG A 14 -27.01 -16.11 -2.73
CA ARG A 14 -27.32 -16.97 -3.90
C ARG A 14 -26.33 -18.14 -4.08
N TRP A 15 -25.16 -18.07 -3.44
CA TRP A 15 -24.02 -18.97 -3.57
C TRP A 15 -23.83 -19.82 -2.30
N ARG A 16 -23.93 -21.15 -2.41
CA ARG A 16 -23.70 -22.06 -1.28
C ARG A 16 -22.20 -22.24 -1.00
N GLY A 17 -21.70 -21.49 -0.03
CA GLY A 17 -20.36 -21.60 0.55
C GLY A 17 -19.51 -20.36 0.32
N VAL A 18 -18.68 -20.38 -0.73
CA VAL A 18 -17.74 -19.31 -1.07
C VAL A 18 -18.37 -18.38 -2.11
N ASP A 19 -18.35 -17.07 -1.86
CA ASP A 19 -18.81 -16.05 -2.82
C ASP A 19 -18.02 -16.12 -4.15
N PRO A 20 -18.65 -15.93 -5.31
CA PRO A 20 -17.99 -16.11 -6.60
C PRO A 20 -16.88 -15.08 -6.82
N VAL A 21 -15.89 -15.46 -7.64
CA VAL A 21 -15.02 -14.48 -8.29
C VAL A 21 -15.78 -13.90 -9.48
N VAL A 22 -15.88 -12.58 -9.54
CA VAL A 22 -16.50 -11.83 -10.65
C VAL A 22 -15.49 -10.87 -11.27
N LEU A 23 -15.60 -10.65 -12.58
CA LEU A 23 -14.84 -9.60 -13.28
C LEU A 23 -15.31 -8.22 -12.82
N PHE A 24 -14.39 -7.38 -12.37
CA PHE A 24 -14.69 -6.02 -11.94
C PHE A 24 -14.72 -5.09 -13.17
N GLN A 25 -15.89 -4.54 -13.47
CA GLN A 25 -16.23 -3.79 -14.70
C GLN A 25 -16.93 -2.45 -14.38
N ASP A 26 -16.68 -1.89 -13.20
CA ASP A 26 -17.15 -0.55 -12.84
C ASP A 26 -16.19 0.49 -13.44
N GLU A 27 -16.44 0.84 -14.70
CA GLU A 27 -15.62 1.78 -15.46
C GLU A 27 -15.52 3.17 -14.82
N ALA A 28 -16.52 3.59 -14.03
CA ALA A 28 -16.46 4.85 -13.29
C ALA A 28 -15.44 4.77 -12.14
N THR A 29 -15.44 3.66 -11.38
CA THR A 29 -14.41 3.40 -10.36
C THR A 29 -13.02 3.20 -10.99
N ILE A 30 -12.90 2.44 -12.08
CA ILE A 30 -11.62 2.20 -12.77
C ILE A 30 -11.04 3.53 -13.30
N SER A 31 -11.87 4.36 -13.93
CA SER A 31 -11.48 5.69 -14.41
C SER A 31 -11.10 6.64 -13.27
N SER A 32 -11.82 6.62 -12.15
CA SER A 32 -11.48 7.40 -10.94
C SER A 32 -10.09 7.03 -10.40
N ILE A 33 -9.80 5.73 -10.24
CA ILE A 33 -8.50 5.21 -9.82
C ILE A 33 -7.40 5.64 -10.81
N ARG A 34 -7.62 5.37 -12.11
CA ARG A 34 -6.68 5.70 -13.20
C ARG A 34 -6.35 7.21 -13.22
N ALA A 35 -7.36 8.07 -13.16
CA ALA A 35 -7.20 9.52 -13.21
C ALA A 35 -6.51 10.11 -11.97
N PHE A 36 -6.76 9.54 -10.78
CA PHE A 36 -6.25 10.02 -9.49
C PHE A 36 -4.76 9.70 -9.31
N TYR A 37 -4.35 8.44 -9.52
CA TYR A 37 -2.93 8.04 -9.45
C TYR A 37 -2.16 8.30 -10.76
N GLY A 38 -2.85 8.70 -11.83
CA GLY A 38 -2.23 8.88 -13.15
C GLY A 38 -1.63 7.58 -13.66
N ILE A 39 -2.37 6.48 -13.58
CA ILE A 39 -1.87 5.17 -14.02
C ILE A 39 -1.82 5.16 -15.55
N SER A 40 -0.68 4.78 -16.12
CA SER A 40 -0.45 4.71 -17.58
C SER A 40 -1.44 3.77 -18.28
N GLU A 41 -1.84 4.09 -19.51
CA GLU A 41 -2.63 3.19 -20.37
C GLU A 41 -1.90 1.89 -20.72
N SER A 42 -0.57 1.86 -20.59
CA SER A 42 0.22 0.63 -20.72
C SER A 42 -0.03 -0.39 -19.59
N PHE A 43 -0.68 -0.01 -18.48
CA PHE A 43 -1.09 -0.96 -17.45
C PHE A 43 -2.48 -1.57 -17.80
N PRO A 44 -2.57 -2.89 -18.00
CA PRO A 44 -3.78 -3.53 -18.53
C PRO A 44 -4.82 -3.77 -17.42
N PHE A 45 -5.69 -2.80 -17.17
CA PHE A 45 -6.86 -3.00 -16.30
C PHE A 45 -7.97 -3.84 -16.94
N GLU A 46 -8.15 -3.77 -18.27
CA GLU A 46 -9.37 -4.20 -18.95
C GLU A 46 -9.70 -5.70 -18.73
N GLY A 47 -10.72 -5.95 -17.90
CA GLY A 47 -11.13 -7.29 -17.46
C GLY A 47 -10.04 -8.08 -16.71
N GLN A 48 -8.90 -7.49 -16.36
CA GLN A 48 -7.86 -8.10 -15.54
C GLN A 48 -7.98 -7.72 -14.05
N LEU A 49 -9.07 -7.02 -13.69
CA LEU A 49 -9.49 -6.77 -12.32
C LEU A 49 -10.64 -7.72 -11.93
N VAL A 50 -10.60 -8.26 -10.72
CA VAL A 50 -11.66 -9.12 -10.15
C VAL A 50 -12.02 -8.75 -8.72
N ALA A 51 -13.24 -9.12 -8.33
CA ALA A 51 -13.78 -8.91 -7.00
C ALA A 51 -14.53 -10.16 -6.48
N ARG A 52 -14.96 -10.11 -5.22
CA ARG A 52 -15.78 -11.13 -4.53
C ARG A 52 -17.23 -10.70 -4.29
N ASN A 53 -17.66 -9.65 -4.98
CA ASN A 53 -18.99 -9.05 -4.81
C ASN A 53 -19.46 -8.54 -6.17
N ASP A 54 -20.68 -8.89 -6.55
CA ASP A 54 -21.36 -8.41 -7.75
C ASP A 54 -21.90 -6.98 -7.58
N ASP A 55 -22.20 -6.58 -6.35
CA ASP A 55 -22.42 -5.18 -5.98
C ASP A 55 -21.09 -4.41 -5.91
N ALA A 56 -20.77 -3.68 -6.99
CA ALA A 56 -19.60 -2.83 -7.12
C ALA A 56 -19.47 -1.78 -5.99
N GLN A 57 -20.59 -1.24 -5.48
CA GLN A 57 -20.55 -0.26 -4.39
C GLN A 57 -20.09 -0.90 -3.07
N ARG A 58 -20.40 -2.19 -2.87
CA ARG A 58 -19.98 -2.99 -1.72
C ARG A 58 -18.68 -3.79 -1.96
N VAL A 59 -17.97 -3.60 -3.07
CA VAL A 59 -16.61 -4.16 -3.25
C VAL A 59 -15.66 -3.49 -2.25
N LYS A 60 -14.98 -4.31 -1.44
CA LYS A 60 -13.99 -3.85 -0.44
C LYS A 60 -12.55 -3.95 -0.93
N ARG A 61 -12.29 -4.85 -1.88
CA ARG A 61 -10.98 -5.18 -2.42
C ARG A 61 -11.09 -5.57 -3.89
N ILE A 62 -10.18 -5.04 -4.70
CA ILE A 62 -10.04 -5.39 -6.12
C ILE A 62 -8.68 -6.08 -6.29
N TYR A 63 -8.68 -7.21 -6.99
CA TYR A 63 -7.50 -8.04 -7.23
C TYR A 63 -7.13 -7.99 -8.71
N TYR A 64 -5.85 -7.84 -9.01
CA TYR A 64 -5.32 -7.97 -10.37
C TYR A 64 -5.02 -9.45 -10.69
N ILE A 65 -5.34 -9.87 -11.91
CA ILE A 65 -5.04 -11.20 -12.45
C ILE A 65 -4.29 -11.11 -13.78
N SER A 66 -3.42 -12.08 -14.06
CA SER A 66 -2.75 -12.17 -15.37
C SER A 66 -3.71 -12.62 -16.47
N LYS A 67 -3.34 -12.40 -17.74
CA LYS A 67 -4.17 -12.78 -18.89
C LYS A 67 -4.54 -14.26 -18.92
N SER A 68 -3.61 -15.15 -18.56
CA SER A 68 -3.87 -16.59 -18.46
C SER A 68 -4.91 -16.92 -17.38
N VAL A 69 -4.84 -16.24 -16.23
CA VAL A 69 -5.83 -16.39 -15.15
C VAL A 69 -7.19 -15.81 -15.55
N GLN A 70 -7.24 -14.71 -16.32
CA GLN A 70 -8.48 -14.21 -16.92
C GLN A 70 -9.14 -15.27 -17.81
N ASN A 71 -8.35 -15.94 -18.65
CA ASN A 71 -8.86 -16.97 -19.56
C ASN A 71 -9.40 -18.19 -18.79
N VAL A 72 -8.69 -18.66 -17.77
CA VAL A 72 -9.16 -19.76 -16.89
C VAL A 72 -10.44 -19.38 -16.14
N LEU A 73 -10.55 -18.14 -15.65
CA LEU A 73 -11.77 -17.66 -14.99
C LEU A 73 -12.96 -17.60 -15.96
N LYS A 74 -12.75 -17.11 -17.20
CA LYS A 74 -13.78 -17.09 -18.25
C LYS A 74 -14.23 -18.50 -18.64
N LEU A 75 -13.31 -19.46 -18.79
CA LEU A 75 -13.63 -20.87 -19.04
C LEU A 75 -14.43 -21.48 -17.88
N ASN A 76 -14.03 -21.25 -16.62
CA ASN A 76 -14.77 -21.74 -15.45
C ASN A 76 -16.20 -21.18 -15.41
N LEU A 77 -16.40 -19.90 -15.74
CA LEU A 77 -17.74 -19.30 -15.86
C LEU A 77 -18.56 -19.97 -16.96
N GLN A 78 -17.98 -20.23 -18.14
CA GLN A 78 -18.64 -20.88 -19.27
C GLN A 78 -19.09 -22.32 -18.98
N VAL A 79 -18.30 -23.12 -18.24
CA VAL A 79 -18.66 -24.52 -17.91
C VAL A 79 -19.56 -24.67 -16.67
N GLY A 80 -20.16 -23.58 -16.18
CA GLY A 80 -21.09 -23.61 -15.05
C GLY A 80 -20.44 -23.50 -13.66
N GLN A 81 -19.27 -22.88 -13.55
CA GLN A 81 -18.55 -22.60 -12.30
C GLN A 81 -18.18 -23.85 -11.48
N GLN A 82 -17.74 -24.92 -12.16
CA GLN A 82 -17.38 -26.19 -11.53
C GLN A 82 -16.21 -26.04 -10.53
N LEU A 83 -15.26 -25.13 -10.78
CA LEU A 83 -14.17 -24.83 -9.85
C LEU A 83 -14.60 -23.78 -8.82
N LYS A 84 -14.69 -24.19 -7.54
CA LYS A 84 -14.87 -23.28 -6.39
C LYS A 84 -13.56 -22.60 -6.01
N ILE A 85 -13.25 -21.49 -6.68
CA ILE A 85 -12.05 -20.69 -6.44
C ILE A 85 -12.09 -20.05 -5.05
N THR A 86 -11.13 -20.36 -4.16
CA THR A 86 -11.03 -19.83 -2.78
C THR A 86 -10.17 -18.57 -2.66
N SER A 87 -9.10 -18.46 -3.44
CA SER A 87 -8.28 -17.25 -3.62
C SER A 87 -7.87 -17.10 -5.09
N ILE A 88 -7.60 -15.86 -5.53
CA ILE A 88 -7.17 -15.55 -6.91
C ILE A 88 -6.54 -14.16 -6.96
N GLY A 89 -5.50 -14.00 -7.78
CA GLY A 89 -4.89 -12.71 -8.09
C GLY A 89 -4.09 -12.07 -6.95
N LEU A 90 -3.45 -10.95 -7.28
CA LEU A 90 -2.78 -10.07 -6.33
C LEU A 90 -3.80 -9.05 -5.83
N LYS A 91 -3.96 -8.87 -4.52
CA LYS A 91 -4.78 -7.77 -4.00
C LYS A 91 -4.12 -6.47 -4.40
N THR A 92 -4.82 -5.61 -5.15
CA THR A 92 -4.21 -4.42 -5.75
C THR A 92 -4.77 -3.14 -5.14
N PHE A 93 -6.09 -3.07 -4.96
CA PHE A 93 -6.77 -1.93 -4.36
C PHE A 93 -7.65 -2.34 -3.18
N GLU A 94 -7.73 -1.48 -2.17
CA GLU A 94 -8.64 -1.60 -1.03
C GLU A 94 -9.54 -0.35 -0.95
N ARG A 95 -10.83 -0.53 -0.65
CA ARG A 95 -11.77 0.60 -0.54
C ARG A 95 -11.44 1.43 0.69
N GLN A 96 -11.33 2.75 0.53
CA GLN A 96 -11.21 3.70 1.65
C GLN A 96 -12.51 3.70 2.47
N THR A 97 -12.42 3.94 3.77
CA THR A 97 -13.59 4.01 4.67
C THR A 97 -13.96 5.47 4.96
N SER A 98 -15.19 5.71 5.42
CA SER A 98 -15.66 7.07 5.72
C SER A 98 -14.91 7.77 6.87
N LYS A 99 -14.08 7.06 7.64
CA LYS A 99 -13.15 7.67 8.61
C LYS A 99 -11.95 8.34 7.94
N GLU A 100 -11.58 7.91 6.74
CA GLU A 100 -10.61 8.58 5.88
C GLU A 100 -11.23 9.77 5.10
N GLY A 101 -12.41 10.26 5.51
CA GLY A 101 -12.96 11.55 5.05
C GLY A 101 -13.89 11.45 3.84
N THR A 102 -14.88 12.35 3.82
CA THR A 102 -15.91 12.46 2.77
C THR A 102 -15.49 13.29 1.56
N SER A 103 -14.22 13.69 1.46
CA SER A 103 -13.70 14.59 0.41
C SER A 103 -12.90 13.91 -0.71
N THR A 104 -12.54 12.63 -0.60
CA THR A 104 -11.60 12.03 -1.56
C THR A 104 -12.22 11.72 -2.92
N LYS A 105 -11.52 12.14 -3.99
CA LYS A 105 -11.94 11.95 -5.40
C LYS A 105 -11.79 10.51 -5.92
N CYS A 106 -11.17 9.63 -5.13
CA CYS A 106 -10.94 8.22 -5.44
C CYS A 106 -11.19 7.38 -4.20
N GLY A 107 -12.29 6.60 -4.21
CA GLY A 107 -12.72 5.78 -3.07
C GLY A 107 -11.88 4.53 -2.79
N TYR A 108 -10.72 4.37 -3.45
CA TYR A 108 -9.82 3.24 -3.31
C TYR A 108 -8.37 3.69 -3.09
N ARG A 109 -7.66 2.99 -2.20
CA ARG A 109 -6.21 3.09 -1.99
C ARG A 109 -5.49 1.94 -2.69
N ILE A 110 -4.28 2.20 -3.16
CA ILE A 110 -3.35 1.12 -3.53
C ILE A 110 -2.97 0.36 -2.26
N SER A 111 -2.90 -0.97 -2.36
CA SER A 111 -2.44 -1.84 -1.26
C SER A 111 -0.92 -1.98 -1.23
N SER A 112 -0.34 -2.31 -0.08
CA SER A 112 1.09 -2.63 0.05
C SER A 112 1.52 -3.77 -0.90
N GLU A 113 0.72 -4.83 -0.96
CA GLU A 113 0.90 -5.98 -1.87
C GLU A 113 0.87 -5.58 -3.36
N GLY A 114 -0.03 -4.66 -3.74
CA GLY A 114 -0.20 -4.21 -5.12
C GLY A 114 0.74 -3.08 -5.56
N LEU A 115 1.36 -2.37 -4.62
CA LEU A 115 2.19 -1.19 -4.92
C LEU A 115 3.37 -1.52 -5.85
N PRO A 116 4.19 -2.57 -5.63
CA PRO A 116 5.32 -2.88 -6.52
C PRO A 116 4.91 -3.18 -7.97
N LEU A 117 3.71 -3.74 -8.19
CA LEU A 117 3.18 -4.01 -9.53
C LEU A 117 2.74 -2.72 -10.25
N LEU A 118 2.17 -1.76 -9.52
CA LEU A 118 1.67 -0.51 -10.10
C LEU A 118 2.75 0.57 -10.20
N LEU A 119 3.76 0.55 -9.33
CA LEU A 119 4.73 1.64 -9.15
C LEU A 119 5.40 2.15 -10.45
N PRO A 120 5.80 1.30 -11.43
CA PRO A 120 6.34 1.77 -12.72
C PRO A 120 5.36 2.56 -13.59
N TYR A 121 4.07 2.55 -13.28
CA TYR A 121 2.99 3.11 -14.09
C TYR A 121 2.29 4.32 -13.44
N ILE A 122 2.63 4.69 -12.20
CA ILE A 122 2.00 5.78 -11.43
C ILE A 122 2.68 7.12 -11.79
N THR A 123 1.91 8.12 -12.23
CA THR A 123 2.45 9.45 -12.57
C THR A 123 1.87 10.61 -11.74
N LYS A 124 0.94 10.35 -10.82
CA LYS A 124 0.35 11.34 -9.90
C LYS A 124 0.24 10.77 -8.49
N GLN A 125 0.03 11.64 -7.51
CA GLN A 125 -0.05 11.26 -6.09
C GLN A 125 1.20 10.47 -5.65
N ILE A 126 2.36 10.76 -6.24
CA ILE A 126 3.65 10.11 -5.99
C ILE A 126 4.71 11.15 -5.69
N LEU A 127 5.54 10.90 -4.68
CA LEU A 127 6.64 11.76 -4.26
C LEU A 127 7.91 10.95 -4.00
N TYR A 128 9.06 11.62 -4.10
CA TYR A 128 10.37 11.05 -3.86
C TYR A 128 10.97 11.74 -2.63
N ALA A 129 11.05 11.03 -1.50
CA ALA A 129 11.51 11.56 -0.22
C ALA A 129 13.02 11.41 -0.05
N SER A 130 13.64 12.31 0.72
CA SER A 130 14.99 12.06 1.23
C SER A 130 14.99 10.85 2.17
N LEU A 131 16.15 10.25 2.40
CA LEU A 131 16.29 9.16 3.36
C LEU A 131 15.95 9.58 4.80
N ALA A 132 16.18 10.84 5.18
CA ALA A 132 15.81 11.37 6.49
C ALA A 132 14.28 11.44 6.63
N ASP A 133 13.61 12.06 5.65
CA ASP A 133 12.14 12.17 5.62
C ASP A 133 11.46 10.79 5.57
N PHE A 134 12.00 9.86 4.80
CA PHE A 134 11.49 8.50 4.71
C PHE A 134 11.62 7.75 6.04
N LYS A 135 12.78 7.85 6.72
CA LYS A 135 12.98 7.27 8.07
C LYS A 135 12.02 7.90 9.08
N HIS A 136 11.96 9.23 9.14
CA HIS A 136 11.04 9.95 10.02
C HIS A 136 9.59 9.51 9.80
N LEU A 137 9.15 9.36 8.55
CA LEU A 137 7.78 8.97 8.21
C LEU A 137 7.44 7.53 8.61
N LEU A 138 8.41 6.61 8.57
CA LEU A 138 8.24 5.25 9.12
C LEU A 138 8.19 5.24 10.65
N GLN A 139 9.00 6.08 11.31
CA GLN A 139 9.14 6.19 12.77
C GLN A 139 7.96 6.91 13.43
N TYR A 140 7.77 8.21 13.13
CA TYR A 140 6.76 9.06 13.75
C TYR A 140 5.35 8.85 13.17
N ARG A 141 5.26 8.14 12.04
CA ARG A 141 4.05 7.74 11.31
C ARG A 141 3.14 8.84 10.78
N THR A 142 3.15 10.05 11.33
CA THR A 142 2.44 11.23 10.82
C THR A 142 3.32 12.47 11.00
N ILE A 143 3.54 13.21 9.92
CA ILE A 143 4.43 14.38 9.87
C ILE A 143 3.68 15.55 9.22
N LYS A 144 3.72 16.75 9.80
CA LYS A 144 3.14 17.95 9.15
C LYS A 144 4.04 18.42 8.01
N PHE A 145 3.50 19.10 7.01
CA PHE A 145 4.30 19.58 5.87
C PHE A 145 5.50 20.46 6.28
N ALA A 146 5.37 21.23 7.37
CA ALA A 146 6.44 22.06 7.93
C ALA A 146 7.40 21.31 8.89
N ASP A 147 7.14 20.04 9.21
CA ASP A 147 7.97 19.22 10.09
C ASP A 147 8.89 18.24 9.30
N PHE A 148 8.90 18.31 7.96
CA PHE A 148 9.84 17.57 7.12
C PHE A 148 11.23 18.24 7.09
N VAL A 149 12.26 17.44 6.85
CA VAL A 149 13.67 17.88 6.77
C VAL A 149 13.96 18.59 5.46
N ASP A 150 13.43 18.10 4.33
CA ASP A 150 13.36 18.87 3.08
C ASP A 150 12.05 19.69 3.03
N SER A 151 12.16 21.01 3.13
CA SER A 151 10.98 21.90 3.02
C SER A 151 10.30 21.76 1.65
N LYS A 152 11.06 21.49 0.58
CA LYS A 152 10.53 21.32 -0.78
C LYS A 152 9.75 20.01 -0.91
N PHE A 153 10.08 19.00 -0.11
CA PHE A 153 9.27 17.79 0.01
C PHE A 153 7.95 18.10 0.72
N GLY A 154 7.99 18.89 1.80
CA GLY A 154 6.80 19.41 2.48
C GLY A 154 5.88 20.23 1.58
N GLU A 155 6.45 21.16 0.81
CA GLU A 155 5.77 21.98 -0.20
C GLU A 155 5.05 21.10 -1.23
N LYS A 156 5.77 20.21 -1.93
CA LYS A 156 5.21 19.25 -2.90
C LYS A 156 4.16 18.31 -2.27
N ALA A 157 4.35 17.92 -1.00
CA ALA A 157 3.38 17.12 -0.27
C ALA A 157 2.07 17.89 0.01
N SER A 158 2.13 19.22 0.14
CA SER A 158 0.94 20.07 0.29
C SER A 158 0.13 20.21 -1.00
N GLU A 159 0.78 20.18 -2.17
CA GLU A 159 0.19 20.33 -3.50
C GLU A 159 -0.66 19.11 -3.95
N LEU A 160 -0.39 17.93 -3.40
CA LEU A 160 -1.14 16.71 -3.73
C LEU A 160 -2.65 16.83 -3.41
N MET A 161 -3.48 16.04 -4.09
CA MET A 161 -4.89 15.90 -3.71
C MET A 161 -5.03 15.16 -2.38
N GLU A 162 -6.01 15.55 -1.55
CA GLU A 162 -6.38 14.79 -0.35
C GLU A 162 -6.69 13.33 -0.70
N GLY A 163 -6.15 12.40 0.10
CA GLY A 163 -6.33 10.96 -0.09
C GLY A 163 -5.04 10.17 -0.04
N CYS A 164 -5.05 8.96 -0.59
CA CYS A 164 -3.86 8.13 -0.64
C CYS A 164 -2.83 8.68 -1.64
N CYS A 165 -1.54 8.56 -1.27
CA CYS A 165 -0.39 8.84 -2.10
C CYS A 165 0.68 7.75 -1.93
N VAL A 166 1.68 7.77 -2.80
CA VAL A 166 2.86 6.91 -2.75
C VAL A 166 4.06 7.77 -2.40
N ILE A 167 4.87 7.32 -1.45
CA ILE A 167 6.18 7.92 -1.18
C ILE A 167 7.25 6.88 -1.49
N VAL A 168 8.16 7.23 -2.38
CA VAL A 168 9.33 6.45 -2.79
C VAL A 168 10.56 7.02 -2.10
N LEU A 169 11.47 6.15 -1.66
CA LEU A 169 12.78 6.58 -1.17
C LEU A 169 13.67 7.01 -2.34
N ASN A 170 14.11 8.27 -2.35
CA ASN A 170 15.17 8.71 -3.26
C ASN A 170 16.54 8.26 -2.69
N HIS A 171 17.29 7.49 -3.47
CA HIS A 171 18.64 7.06 -3.12
C HIS A 171 19.75 8.09 -3.42
N GLY A 172 19.38 9.36 -3.66
CA GLY A 172 20.31 10.49 -3.77
C GLY A 172 20.96 10.66 -5.15
N ALA A 173 20.45 9.97 -6.17
CA ALA A 173 21.02 9.98 -7.51
C ALA A 173 20.05 10.63 -8.52
N ARG A 174 20.21 11.96 -8.70
CA ARG A 174 19.47 12.87 -9.62
C ARG A 174 18.11 13.36 -9.09
N ASP A 175 17.70 14.53 -9.59
CA ASP A 175 16.35 15.12 -9.45
C ASP A 175 15.30 14.47 -10.39
N SER A 176 15.73 13.58 -11.28
CA SER A 176 14.86 12.84 -12.20
C SER A 176 14.26 11.59 -11.53
N PRO A 177 12.99 11.24 -11.76
CA PRO A 177 12.45 9.93 -11.40
C PRO A 177 13.35 8.79 -11.91
N LEU A 178 13.80 7.93 -10.99
CA LEU A 178 14.57 6.74 -11.35
C LEU A 178 13.66 5.71 -12.04
N PRO A 179 14.21 4.86 -12.92
CA PRO A 179 13.52 3.65 -13.37
C PRO A 179 13.15 2.80 -12.15
N VAL A 180 11.86 2.49 -12.00
CA VAL A 180 11.38 1.67 -10.89
C VAL A 180 11.86 0.23 -11.10
N ASP A 181 12.70 -0.25 -10.18
CA ASP A 181 13.29 -1.58 -10.20
C ASP A 181 12.91 -2.40 -8.96
N ALA A 182 13.39 -3.65 -8.88
CA ALA A 182 13.11 -4.56 -7.77
C ALA A 182 13.76 -4.15 -6.43
N SER A 183 14.64 -3.13 -6.42
CA SER A 183 15.25 -2.57 -5.19
C SER A 183 14.52 -1.33 -4.68
N THR A 184 13.62 -0.76 -5.48
CA THR A 184 12.96 0.53 -5.22
C THR A 184 12.01 0.43 -4.02
N VAL A 185 12.40 1.05 -2.90
CA VAL A 185 11.59 1.07 -1.66
C VAL A 185 10.51 2.15 -1.76
N ALA A 186 9.24 1.77 -1.66
CA ALA A 186 8.10 2.68 -1.66
C ALA A 186 7.00 2.23 -0.69
N ILE A 187 6.25 3.20 -0.15
CA ILE A 187 5.14 2.96 0.79
C ILE A 187 3.88 3.72 0.38
N GLY A 188 2.73 3.10 0.69
CA GLY A 188 1.44 3.78 0.65
C GLY A 188 1.30 4.72 1.86
N CYS A 189 0.84 5.93 1.60
CA CYS A 189 0.68 7.01 2.57
C CYS A 189 -0.67 7.71 2.39
N TRP A 190 -1.06 8.51 3.38
CA TRP A 190 -2.27 9.29 3.40
C TRP A 190 -1.93 10.79 3.47
N LYS A 191 -2.28 11.56 2.45
CA LYS A 191 -2.11 13.01 2.42
C LYS A 191 -3.37 13.68 2.98
N GLY A 192 -3.24 14.24 4.18
CA GLY A 192 -4.25 15.07 4.83
C GLY A 192 -4.14 16.55 4.45
N LYS A 193 -4.82 17.41 5.21
CA LYS A 193 -4.84 18.87 4.97
C LYS A 193 -3.53 19.58 5.30
N THR A 194 -2.76 19.05 6.25
CA THR A 194 -1.55 19.69 6.80
C THR A 194 -0.40 18.70 7.01
N ASN A 195 -0.58 17.43 6.66
CA ASN A 195 0.28 16.31 7.06
C ASN A 195 0.21 15.14 6.09
N VAL A 196 1.20 14.24 6.21
CA VAL A 196 1.20 12.90 5.60
C VAL A 196 1.28 11.85 6.71
N SER A 197 0.47 10.78 6.60
CA SER A 197 0.52 9.61 7.49
C SER A 197 0.89 8.34 6.75
N ALA A 198 1.83 7.54 7.27
CA ALA A 198 2.20 6.25 6.69
C ALA A 198 1.07 5.20 6.86
N MET A 199 0.71 4.47 5.80
CA MET A 199 -0.39 3.50 5.79
C MET A 199 0.04 2.01 5.91
N VAL A 200 1.33 1.75 6.13
CA VAL A 200 1.90 0.40 6.40
C VAL A 200 1.64 -0.07 7.83
N SER A 201 1.80 -1.35 8.18
CA SER A 201 1.67 -1.78 9.58
C SER A 201 2.83 -1.25 10.47
N PRO A 202 2.73 -1.26 11.80
CA PRO A 202 3.86 -0.93 12.68
C PRO A 202 5.03 -1.91 12.53
N THR A 203 4.74 -3.19 12.30
CA THR A 203 5.75 -4.22 12.01
C THR A 203 6.43 -3.96 10.68
N ASP A 204 5.66 -3.59 9.65
CA ASP A 204 6.18 -3.24 8.32
C ASP A 204 7.10 -2.01 8.41
N SER A 205 6.71 -0.99 9.21
CA SER A 205 7.55 0.18 9.49
C SER A 205 8.90 -0.22 10.07
N GLN A 206 8.90 -1.11 11.06
CA GLN A 206 10.12 -1.58 11.73
C GLN A 206 11.01 -2.39 10.78
N GLU A 207 10.44 -3.34 10.04
CA GLU A 207 11.18 -4.14 9.05
C GLU A 207 11.80 -3.26 7.96
N LEU A 208 11.08 -2.25 7.48
CA LEU A 208 11.61 -1.27 6.52
C LEU A 208 12.74 -0.43 7.12
N LEU A 209 12.64 0.01 8.38
CA LEU A 209 13.72 0.75 9.05
C LEU A 209 15.00 -0.10 9.20
N GLU A 210 14.87 -1.36 9.63
CA GLU A 210 15.98 -2.31 9.75
C GLU A 210 16.63 -2.60 8.39
N ARG A 211 15.83 -2.86 7.35
CA ARG A 211 16.30 -3.02 5.96
C ARG A 211 17.07 -1.78 5.48
N LEU A 212 16.68 -0.57 5.89
CA LEU A 212 17.37 0.67 5.52
C LEU A 212 18.67 0.89 6.30
N CYS A 213 18.77 0.47 7.56
CA CYS A 213 20.03 0.50 8.30
C CYS A 213 21.07 -0.45 7.68
N VAL A 214 20.70 -1.70 7.42
CA VAL A 214 21.60 -2.70 6.79
C VAL A 214 22.08 -2.27 5.40
N HIS A 215 21.28 -1.53 4.62
CA HIS A 215 21.72 -0.97 3.34
C HIS A 215 22.70 0.20 3.48
N LEU A 216 22.61 0.99 4.56
CA LEU A 216 23.57 2.05 4.85
C LEU A 216 24.91 1.49 5.30
N GLU A 217 24.90 0.51 6.21
CA GLU A 217 26.10 -0.20 6.68
C GLU A 217 26.85 -0.83 5.50
N LYS A 218 26.14 -1.51 4.59
CA LYS A 218 26.74 -2.12 3.40
C LYS A 218 27.32 -1.10 2.42
N LYS A 219 26.64 0.03 2.19
CA LYS A 219 27.20 1.11 1.34
C LYS A 219 28.40 1.78 2.02
N GLY A 220 28.31 2.05 3.32
CA GLY A 220 29.39 2.57 4.15
C GLY A 220 30.64 1.71 4.04
N ASN A 221 30.53 0.41 4.31
CA ASN A 221 31.65 -0.54 4.22
C ASN A 221 32.20 -0.70 2.79
N SER A 222 31.42 -0.44 1.74
CA SER A 222 31.94 -0.38 0.36
C SER A 222 32.70 0.92 0.03
N SER A 223 32.57 1.95 0.87
CA SER A 223 33.24 3.26 0.75
C SER A 223 34.24 3.57 1.88
N ALA A 224 34.38 2.69 2.86
CA ALA A 224 35.13 2.93 4.10
C ALA A 224 36.13 1.81 4.41
N GLN A 225 37.15 1.67 3.55
CA GLN A 225 38.49 1.38 4.08
C GLN A 225 39.18 2.71 4.47
N GLU A 226 38.64 3.39 5.48
CA GLU A 226 39.38 4.32 6.35
C GLU A 226 38.47 4.80 7.50
N ASN A 227 38.87 4.47 8.73
CA ASN A 227 38.60 5.12 10.03
C ASN A 227 37.29 5.96 10.16
N ASN A 228 36.34 5.65 11.05
CA ASN A 228 36.59 5.23 12.44
C ASN A 228 35.43 4.52 13.15
N HIS A 229 35.80 3.89 14.27
CA HIS A 229 34.99 3.19 15.26
C HIS A 229 33.78 3.96 15.80
N CYS A 230 32.71 3.25 16.15
CA CYS A 230 31.60 3.76 16.96
C CYS A 230 31.15 2.69 17.96
N ASP A 231 31.69 2.75 19.18
CA ASP A 231 31.29 1.90 20.29
C ASP A 231 30.28 2.62 21.18
N SER A 232 29.19 1.93 21.56
CA SER A 232 28.45 2.22 22.78
C SER A 232 27.59 1.03 23.21
N LYS A 233 28.23 0.00 23.78
CA LYS A 233 27.56 -0.91 24.72
C LYS A 233 27.73 -0.40 26.15
N ALA A 234 26.68 -0.47 26.96
CA ALA A 234 26.73 -0.18 28.39
C ALA A 234 25.64 -0.96 29.15
N ASP A 235 25.95 -2.22 29.46
CA ASP A 235 25.32 -3.05 30.51
C ASP A 235 26.47 -3.63 31.37
N ALA A 236 26.38 -3.82 32.70
CA ALA A 236 25.36 -3.39 33.66
C ALA A 236 25.97 -2.46 34.74
N GLU A 237 26.15 -2.74 36.05
CA GLU A 237 25.83 -3.88 36.95
C GLU A 237 25.75 -3.36 38.42
N GLU A 238 25.62 -4.24 39.42
CA GLU A 238 25.16 -3.90 40.80
C GLU A 238 26.13 -4.34 41.92
N ALA A 239 26.37 -3.46 42.92
CA ALA A 239 26.94 -3.77 44.25
C ALA A 239 26.66 -2.59 45.22
N VAL A 240 25.88 -2.65 46.31
CA VAL A 240 25.79 -3.53 47.51
C VAL A 240 26.35 -2.86 48.78
N ALA A 241 25.39 -2.37 49.60
CA ALA A 241 25.31 -2.39 51.07
C ALA A 241 26.30 -1.65 52.01
N THR A 242 25.79 -1.42 53.23
CA THR A 242 26.45 -1.06 54.50
C THR A 242 27.32 0.21 54.55
N SER A 243 26.78 1.29 55.15
CA SER A 243 26.95 1.49 56.60
C SER A 243 25.88 2.39 57.19
#